data_AF-A0A3B8MXB8-F1
#
_entry.id   AF-A0A3B8MXB8-F1
#
_cell.length_a   1.000
_cell.length_b   1.000
_cell.length_c   1.000
_cell.angle_alpha   90.00
_cell.angle_beta   90.00
_cell.angle_gamma   90.00
#
_symmetry.space_group_name_H-M   'P 1'
#
loop_
_entity.id
_entity.type
_entity.pdbx_description
1 polymer ?
#
loop_
_entity_poly.entity_id
_entity_poly.type
_entity_poly.pdbx_seq_one_letter_code
_entity_poly.pdbx_strand_id
1 'polypeptide(L)' 'MNKQTERAVYTMYEVANLLGINLPKAYELAKAKDFPAIRLGRRIIVPKVAFEKWLLEKALDKESNGAL' A
#
# COMPACT_ATOMS: atom_id res chain seq x y z
N MET A 1 11.16 30.75 -1.67
CA MET A 1 10.88 29.50 -0.91
C MET A 1 10.48 28.43 -1.92
N ASN A 2 11.42 27.59 -2.34
CA ASN A 2 11.13 26.54 -3.33
C ASN A 2 10.44 25.39 -2.61
N LYS A 3 9.10 25.35 -2.69
CA LYS A 3 8.32 24.24 -2.14
C LYS A 3 8.53 23.05 -3.07
N GLN A 4 9.45 22.16 -2.72
CA GLN A 4 9.59 20.90 -3.44
C GLN A 4 8.29 20.10 -3.24
N THR A 5 7.64 19.73 -4.34
CA THR A 5 6.44 18.90 -4.29
C THR A 5 6.83 17.49 -3.86
N GLU A 6 6.35 17.05 -2.70
CA GLU A 6 6.56 15.69 -2.22
C GLU A 6 5.77 14.68 -3.09
N ARG A 7 6.35 13.51 -3.34
CA ARG A 7 5.63 12.42 -4.02
C ARG A 7 4.45 11.97 -3.17
N ALA A 8 3.24 12.00 -3.73
CA ALA A 8 2.01 11.55 -3.09
C ALA A 8 1.79 10.02 -3.13
N VAL A 9 2.77 9.27 -3.64
CA VAL A 9 2.65 7.83 -3.94
C VAL A 9 3.89 7.07 -3.51
N TYR A 10 3.69 5.83 -3.09
CA TYR A 10 4.72 4.81 -2.94
C TYR A 10 4.89 4.01 -4.22
N THR A 11 6.11 3.54 -4.45
CA THR A 11 6.44 2.45 -5.36
C THR A 11 6.23 1.10 -4.67
N MET A 12 6.20 0.02 -5.44
CA MET A 12 6.11 -1.33 -4.84
C MET A 12 7.32 -1.72 -4.00
N TYR A 13 8.49 -1.14 -4.27
CA TYR A 13 9.68 -1.30 -3.41
C TYR A 13 9.50 -0.61 -2.06
N GLU A 14 8.97 0.63 -2.06
CA GLU A 14 8.66 1.35 -0.82
C GLU A 14 7.60 0.63 0.00
N VAL A 15 6.54 0.10 -0.64
CA VAL A 15 5.53 -0.72 0.04
C VAL A 15 6.13 -1.98 0.65
N ALA A 16 6.99 -2.70 -0.09
CA ALA A 16 7.65 -3.90 0.43
C ALA A 16 8.46 -3.59 1.70
N ASN A 17 9.23 -2.49 1.68
CA ASN A 17 10.02 -2.04 2.82
C ASN A 17 9.13 -1.61 4.00
N LEU A 18 8.08 -0.83 3.74
CA LEU A 18 7.14 -0.36 4.78
C LEU A 18 6.44 -1.51 5.49
N LEU A 19 6.09 -2.57 4.77
CA LEU A 19 5.41 -3.75 5.31
C LEU A 19 6.38 -4.81 5.86
N GLY A 20 7.70 -4.66 5.65
CA GLY A 20 8.69 -5.68 6.02
C GLY A 20 8.55 -6.99 5.25
N ILE A 21 8.07 -6.95 4.00
CA ILE A 21 7.87 -8.12 3.14
C ILE A 21 8.80 -8.09 1.93
N ASN A 22 9.03 -9.24 1.30
CA ASN A 22 9.77 -9.29 0.05
C ASN A 22 8.98 -8.69 -1.12
N LEU A 23 9.71 -8.25 -2.17
CA LEU A 23 9.14 -7.59 -3.33
C LEU A 23 8.11 -8.46 -4.10
N PRO A 24 8.34 -9.78 -4.34
CA PRO A 24 7.32 -10.63 -4.95
C PRO A 24 5.99 -10.61 -4.17
N LYS A 25 6.05 -10.66 -2.83
CA LYS A 25 4.86 -10.60 -1.98
C LYS A 25 4.14 -9.26 -2.09
N ALA A 26 4.88 -8.16 -2.21
CA ALA A 26 4.28 -6.85 -2.47
C ALA A 26 3.55 -6.82 -3.82
N TYR A 27 4.10 -7.41 -4.88
CA TYR A 27 3.41 -7.50 -6.17
C TYR A 27 2.21 -8.46 -6.18
N GLU A 28 2.23 -9.53 -5.37
CA GLU A 28 1.03 -10.34 -5.12
C GLU A 28 -0.06 -9.50 -4.45
N LEU A 29 0.30 -8.74 -3.42
CA LEU A 29 -0.61 -7.84 -2.71
C LEU A 29 -1.22 -6.80 -3.66
N ALA A 30 -0.43 -6.27 -4.60
CA ALA A 30 -0.91 -5.32 -5.61
C ALA A 30 -1.99 -5.89 -6.55
N LYS A 31 -2.19 -7.21 -6.58
CA LYS A 31 -3.27 -7.87 -7.34
C LYS A 31 -4.53 -8.08 -6.51
N ALA A 32 -4.48 -7.87 -5.19
CA ALA A 32 -5.64 -8.00 -4.33
C ALA A 32 -6.67 -6.91 -4.66
N LYS A 33 -7.96 -7.27 -4.70
CA LYS A 33 -9.04 -6.37 -5.16
C LYS A 33 -9.22 -5.14 -4.27
N ASP A 34 -8.86 -5.27 -3.01
CA ASP A 34 -9.00 -4.27 -1.95
C ASP A 34 -7.70 -3.49 -1.69
N PHE A 35 -6.60 -3.84 -2.34
CA PHE A 35 -5.35 -3.13 -2.17
C PHE A 35 -5.31 -1.88 -3.08
N PRO A 36 -4.92 -0.69 -2.57
CA PRO A 36 -5.05 0.58 -3.27
C PRO A 36 -3.95 0.85 -4.32
N ALA A 37 -3.66 -0.13 -5.18
CA ALA A 37 -2.69 0.00 -6.27
C ALA A 37 -3.29 0.65 -7.52
N ILE A 38 -2.54 1.57 -8.14
CA ILE A 38 -2.85 2.18 -9.43
C ILE A 38 -1.79 1.77 -10.44
N ARG A 39 -2.22 1.27 -11.60
CA ARG A 39 -1.32 0.95 -12.72
C ARG A 39 -1.28 2.09 -13.74
N LEU A 40 -0.12 2.72 -13.87
CA LEU A 40 0.18 3.76 -14.86
C LEU A 40 1.15 3.19 -15.90
N GLY A 41 0.60 2.63 -16.97
CA GLY A 41 1.37 1.93 -18.00
C GLY A 41 2.16 0.76 -17.39
N ARG A 42 3.49 0.87 -17.37
CA ARG A 42 4.39 -0.15 -16.81
C ARG A 42 4.63 -0.01 -15.30
N ARG A 43 4.23 1.11 -14.69
CA ARG A 43 4.47 1.38 -13.26
C ARG A 43 3.24 1.01 -12.44
N ILE A 44 3.47 0.41 -11.28
CA ILE A 44 2.47 0.23 -10.24
C ILE A 44 2.87 1.15 -9.09
N ILE A 45 1.94 1.99 -8.66
CA ILE A 45 2.11 2.94 -7.57
C ILE A 45 0.95 2.81 -6.59
N VAL A 46 1.17 3.24 -5.36
CA VAL A 46 0.18 3.18 -4.28
C VAL A 46 0.06 4.56 -3.65
N PRO A 47 -1.10 5.25 -3.72
CA PRO A 47 -1.27 6.54 -3.05
C PRO A 47 -1.03 6.41 -1.55
N LYS A 48 -0.22 7.32 -0.98
CA LYS A 48 0.19 7.25 0.45
C LYS A 48 -1.02 7.20 1.39
N VAL A 49 -1.93 8.15 1.22
CA VAL A 49 -3.17 8.27 2.01
C VAL A 49 -4.03 7.01 1.92
N ALA A 50 -4.13 6.41 0.72
CA ALA A 50 -4.94 5.22 0.53
C ALA A 50 -4.27 3.98 1.17
N PHE A 51 -2.94 3.86 1.08
CA PHE A 51 -2.17 2.82 1.75
C PHE A 51 -2.33 2.87 3.27
N GLU A 52 -2.19 4.06 3.87
CA GLU A 52 -2.36 4.26 5.32
C GLU A 52 -3.77 3.88 5.78
N LYS A 53 -4.80 4.32 5.04
CA LYS A 53 -6.19 3.95 5.31
C LYS A 53 -6.40 2.44 5.21
N TRP A 54 -5.92 1.81 4.14
CA TRP A 54 -6.01 0.36 3.96
C TRP A 54 -5.33 -0.41 5.10
N LEU A 55 -4.16 0.06 5.56
CA LEU A 55 -3.43 -0.59 6.66
C LEU A 55 -4.21 -0.54 7.97
N LEU A 56 -4.84 0.61 8.26
CA LEU A 56 -5.71 0.78 9.43
C LEU A 56 -6.94 -0.13 9.34
N GLU A 57 -7.62 -0.15 8.20
CA GLU A 57 -8.77 -1.03 7.97
C GLU A 57 -8.40 -2.50 8.18
N LYS A 58 -7.25 -2.96 7.65
CA LYS A 58 -6.77 -4.33 7.86
C LYS A 58 -6.38 -4.65 9.30
N ALA A 59 -5.95 -3.67 10.08
CA ALA A 59 -5.70 -3.88 11.50
C ALA A 59 -7.01 -4.09 12.27
N LEU A 60 -8.04 -3.30 11.95
CA LEU A 60 -9.36 -3.35 12.61
C LEU A 60 -10.21 -4.55 12.16
N ASP A 61 -10.11 -4.97 10.90
CA ASP A 61 -10.80 -6.17 10.38
C ASP A 61 -10.39 -7.45 11.14
N LYS A 62 -9.15 -7.52 11.64
CA LYS A 62 -8.68 -8.65 12.44
C LYS A 62 -9.38 -8.76 13.80
N GLU A 63 -9.85 -7.64 14.36
CA GLU A 63 -10.60 -7.65 15.62
C GLU A 63 -12.02 -8.22 15.43
N SER A 64 -12.55 -8.17 14.21
CA SER A 64 -13.91 -8.67 13.88
C SER A 64 -13.98 -10.19 13.64
N ASN A 65 -12.86 -10.83 13.30
CA ASN A 65 -12.77 -12.26 12.96
C ASN A 65 -11.89 -13.09 13.91
N GLY A 66 -11.46 -12.48 15.03
CA GLY A 66 -10.62 -13.13 16.05
C GLY A 66 -11.26 -13.24 17.43
N ALA A 67 -12.56 -12.94 17.56
CA ALA A 67 -13.31 -13.21 18.78
C ALA A 67 -14.05 -14.56 18.67
N LEU A 68 -13.56 -15.52 19.47
CA LEU A 68 -14.04 -16.89 19.75
C LEU A 68 -13.47 -18.01 18.86
#